data_AF-A0A418AN21-F1
#
_entry.id   AF-A0A418AN21-F1
#
_cell.length_a   1.000
_cell.length_b   1.000
_cell.length_c   1.000
_cell.angle_alpha   90.00
_cell.angle_beta   90.00
_cell.angle_gamma   90.00
#
_symmetry.space_group_name_H-M   'P 1'
#
loop_
_entity.id
_entity.type
_entity.pdbx_description
1 polymer ?
#
loop_
_entity_poly.entity_id
_entity_poly.type
_entity_poly.pdbx_seq_one_letter_code
_entity_poly.pdbx_strand_id
1 'polypeptide(L)'
;MQGSPSSILSLGLVPIFGIHWPSWSRTQYQLYRVFATCIIQPPPPAWESRAAMSALPQDVPPADETDDQYLAAQKHALLLVQDGQVAEADRFLQTRGYTHRLATAVLQYSFPGAPVAATTLAYTSDSPSIDPRPFVCAADNALPPAMLAFMQHALSSSHSPFWKAHQYSVDPPSPYFSYVHDLSQPRVSGLDDVVHYLKELAQARVPAVKRAKFAEWWTHCRPHDSGHQFHFDSADEGRGGVRNPIVSTVMFLEAPCGGPTVVTDQSFGMPKLGRHGWLVHPNENRFVVFNGKVLHGVVPGRPGGDHSKAANDATPPRRVTFMVAFWDFDVRQLPPPAGERPGSAMPLSWNADEAREPEWKRRFLPSSLVRRVPTIHSLFKIVSKELNEFGELERLVGVRVELSNEPFDVLGGHSVQRIVVTVLMATGVKRVVVAQALKQLVDVDGTALVVVEYLRKFMSSETAQGRDALVREIAG
;
A
#
# COMPACT_ATOMS: atom_id res chain seq x y z
N MET A 1 8.91 -16.35 15.11
CA MET A 1 9.40 -14.96 14.98
C MET A 1 8.47 -14.05 15.78
N GLN A 2 8.87 -13.71 17.01
CA GLN A 2 8.17 -12.73 17.83
C GLN A 2 8.76 -11.37 17.51
N GLY A 3 8.00 -10.53 16.79
CA GLY A 3 8.37 -9.15 16.51
C GLY A 3 8.01 -8.25 17.69
N SER A 4 8.91 -7.33 18.02
CA SER A 4 8.69 -6.24 18.98
C SER A 4 7.44 -5.43 18.61
N PRO A 5 6.61 -4.99 19.58
CA PRO A 5 5.46 -4.15 19.28
C PRO A 5 5.92 -2.78 18.78
N SER A 6 5.65 -2.48 17.51
CA SER A 6 5.74 -1.12 16.99
C SER A 6 4.77 -0.24 17.78
N SER A 7 5.27 0.84 18.36
CA SER A 7 4.56 1.74 19.28
C SER A 7 3.35 2.40 18.60
N ILE A 8 2.15 1.97 19.00
CA ILE A 8 0.87 2.58 18.63
C ILE A 8 0.41 3.45 19.80
N LEU A 9 0.38 4.78 19.62
CA LEU A 9 -0.04 5.75 20.64
C LEU A 9 -1.53 6.07 20.51
N SER A 10 -2.25 6.14 21.63
CA SER A 10 -3.68 6.51 21.73
C SER A 10 -3.80 7.96 22.23
N LEU A 11 -4.55 8.82 21.54
CA LEU A 11 -4.67 10.25 21.88
C LEU A 11 -6.08 10.79 21.71
N GLY A 12 -6.58 11.58 22.67
CA GLY A 12 -7.95 12.10 22.64
C GLY A 12 -8.12 13.56 22.26
N LEU A 13 -9.37 13.92 21.87
CA LEU A 13 -9.77 15.27 21.46
C LEU A 13 -10.02 16.21 22.66
N VAL A 14 -9.86 17.51 22.41
CA VAL A 14 -10.02 18.58 23.42
C VAL A 14 -11.29 19.38 23.13
N PRO A 15 -12.29 19.40 24.03
CA PRO A 15 -13.42 20.31 23.93
C PRO A 15 -13.04 21.72 24.41
N ILE A 16 -13.61 22.74 23.78
CA ILE A 16 -13.69 24.10 24.31
C ILE A 16 -15.13 24.24 24.84
N PHE A 17 -15.35 24.14 26.16
CA PHE A 17 -16.67 24.10 26.86
C PHE A 17 -17.69 25.16 26.34
N GLY A 18 -19.04 25.10 26.42
CA GLY A 18 -20.14 24.24 26.91
C GLY A 18 -21.48 25.06 26.86
N ILE A 19 -22.69 24.42 26.78
CA ILE A 19 -24.10 24.88 27.10
C ILE A 19 -25.20 24.35 26.11
N HIS A 20 -26.43 24.17 26.63
CA HIS A 20 -27.66 23.44 26.20
C HIS A 20 -28.34 23.72 24.82
N TRP A 21 -29.09 22.70 24.36
CA TRP A 21 -29.82 22.52 23.07
C TRP A 21 -31.27 23.05 23.05
N PRO A 22 -31.84 23.41 21.87
CA PRO A 22 -32.79 22.49 21.20
C PRO A 22 -32.76 22.43 19.65
N SER A 23 -33.05 21.22 19.13
CA SER A 23 -33.66 20.79 17.83
C SER A 23 -33.25 21.36 16.45
N TRP A 24 -33.28 20.49 15.43
CA TRP A 24 -32.50 20.50 14.17
C TRP A 24 -33.33 20.11 12.90
N SER A 25 -32.83 20.26 11.63
CA SER A 25 -33.13 19.39 10.42
C SER A 25 -32.17 19.53 9.16
N ARG A 26 -32.20 18.54 8.21
CA ARG A 26 -31.26 18.11 7.09
C ARG A 26 -31.40 18.80 5.69
N THR A 27 -30.41 18.94 4.76
CA THR A 27 -29.82 17.93 3.80
C THR A 27 -28.76 18.50 2.77
N GLN A 28 -27.64 17.76 2.52
CA GLN A 28 -26.71 17.51 1.35
C GLN A 28 -25.90 18.52 0.46
N TYR A 29 -24.55 18.33 0.50
CA TYR A 29 -23.48 18.06 -0.52
C TYR A 29 -23.33 18.83 -1.87
N GLN A 30 -22.13 19.44 -2.11
CA GLN A 30 -21.36 19.53 -3.40
C GLN A 30 -19.92 20.12 -3.19
N LEU A 31 -18.91 19.46 -3.81
CA LEU A 31 -17.59 19.87 -4.38
C LEU A 31 -16.48 20.69 -3.63
N TYR A 32 -15.34 20.00 -3.45
CA TYR A 32 -13.90 20.38 -3.55
C TYR A 32 -13.40 21.81 -3.24
N ARG A 33 -12.55 21.93 -2.19
CA ARG A 33 -11.26 22.66 -2.18
C ARG A 33 -10.36 22.25 -1.00
N VAL A 34 -9.08 22.57 -1.15
CA VAL A 34 -7.86 22.04 -0.52
C VAL A 34 -7.79 22.31 0.99
N PHE A 35 -7.31 21.31 1.76
CA PHE A 35 -6.89 21.41 3.17
C PHE A 35 -7.86 22.00 4.20
N ALA A 36 -9.14 21.63 4.15
CA ALA A 36 -10.13 22.11 5.11
C ALA A 36 -11.14 21.02 5.47
N THR A 37 -10.81 20.17 6.44
CA THR A 37 -11.74 19.68 7.49
C THR A 37 -11.03 18.59 8.30
N CYS A 38 -10.26 19.06 9.28
CA CYS A 38 -10.00 18.32 10.51
C CYS A 38 -11.03 18.70 11.59
N ILE A 39 -12.23 19.13 11.16
CA ILE A 39 -13.23 19.84 11.95
C ILE A 39 -14.58 19.28 11.54
N ILE A 40 -15.24 18.62 12.48
CA ILE A 40 -16.41 17.78 12.23
C ILE A 40 -17.64 18.58 12.65
N GLN A 41 -18.57 18.81 11.73
CA GLN A 41 -19.94 19.17 12.09
C GLN A 41 -20.77 17.89 12.35
N PRO A 42 -21.62 17.86 13.38
CA PRO A 42 -22.51 16.73 13.65
C PRO A 42 -23.71 16.68 12.66
N PRO A 43 -24.34 15.51 12.45
CA PRO A 43 -25.38 15.32 11.42
C PRO A 43 -26.77 15.85 11.86
N PRO A 44 -27.62 16.39 10.96
CA PRO A 44 -28.98 16.80 11.32
C PRO A 44 -29.98 15.62 11.26
N PRO A 45 -31.16 15.69 11.90
CA PRO A 45 -32.25 14.72 11.86
C PRO A 45 -33.32 15.04 10.80
N ALA A 46 -34.28 14.12 10.67
CA ALA A 46 -35.32 14.08 9.65
C ALA A 46 -36.61 14.85 10.02
N TRP A 47 -37.34 15.26 8.97
CA TRP A 47 -38.77 15.65 8.80
C TRP A 47 -39.25 17.13 8.97
N GLU A 48 -39.95 17.59 7.89
CA GLU A 48 -40.91 18.71 7.62
C GLU A 48 -40.55 20.18 8.00
N SER A 49 -40.70 21.25 7.19
CA SER A 49 -41.59 21.63 6.09
C SER A 49 -41.01 22.78 5.21
N ARG A 50 -41.63 23.06 4.07
CA ARG A 50 -41.07 23.60 2.80
C ARG A 50 -40.72 25.12 2.70
N ALA A 51 -40.46 25.86 3.78
CA ALA A 51 -40.47 27.34 3.70
C ALA A 51 -39.20 28.12 4.13
N ALA A 52 -38.07 27.48 4.47
CA ALA A 52 -36.87 28.20 4.94
C ALA A 52 -35.56 27.67 4.33
N MET A 53 -35.33 27.90 3.03
CA MET A 53 -34.08 27.58 2.33
C MET A 53 -33.09 28.78 2.32
N SER A 54 -32.72 29.35 3.48
CA SER A 54 -31.81 30.52 3.47
C SER A 54 -30.77 30.61 4.60
N ALA A 55 -30.48 29.56 5.37
CA ALA A 55 -29.41 29.66 6.36
C ALA A 55 -28.82 28.29 6.74
N LEU A 56 -27.87 27.81 5.95
CA LEU A 56 -26.79 26.95 6.45
C LEU A 56 -25.51 27.80 6.35
N PRO A 57 -24.62 27.82 7.37
CA PRO A 57 -23.27 28.30 7.16
C PRO A 57 -22.59 27.27 6.28
N GLN A 58 -22.59 27.54 4.98
CA GLN A 58 -21.57 27.05 4.07
C GLN A 58 -20.20 27.39 4.67
N ASP A 59 -19.17 26.60 4.39
CA ASP A 59 -17.76 27.02 4.53
C ASP A 59 -17.46 28.17 3.55
N VAL A 60 -18.26 29.23 3.59
CA VAL A 60 -17.98 30.47 2.91
C VAL A 60 -16.85 31.08 3.73
N PRO A 61 -15.75 31.49 3.09
CA PRO A 61 -14.89 32.49 3.69
C PRO A 61 -15.77 33.60 4.30
N PRO A 62 -15.35 34.29 5.37
CA PRO A 62 -15.95 35.58 5.72
C PRO A 62 -16.20 36.36 4.42
N ALA A 63 -17.36 36.99 4.24
CA ALA A 63 -17.87 37.42 2.92
C ALA A 63 -16.90 38.27 2.06
N ASP A 64 -15.79 38.73 2.64
CA ASP A 64 -14.73 39.54 2.03
C ASP A 64 -13.37 38.82 1.88
N GLU A 65 -13.23 37.55 2.28
CA GLU A 65 -12.00 36.78 2.25
C GLU A 65 -11.89 35.93 0.96
N THR A 66 -10.74 35.99 0.29
CA THR A 66 -10.48 35.14 -0.89
C THR A 66 -10.15 33.71 -0.48
N ASP A 67 -10.34 32.75 -1.39
CA ASP A 67 -9.95 31.36 -1.13
C ASP A 67 -8.47 31.21 -0.74
N ASP A 68 -7.58 32.03 -1.33
CA ASP A 68 -6.15 32.01 -1.01
C ASP A 68 -5.87 32.50 0.42
N GLN A 69 -6.60 33.53 0.87
CA GLN A 69 -6.53 34.03 2.25
C GLN A 69 -7.05 32.99 3.24
N TYR A 70 -8.15 32.32 2.91
CA TYR A 70 -8.70 31.22 3.70
C TYR A 70 -7.71 30.06 3.84
N LEU A 71 -7.09 29.63 2.73
CA LEU A 71 -6.07 28.58 2.72
C LEU A 71 -4.81 28.99 3.51
N ALA A 72 -4.36 30.24 3.35
CA ALA A 72 -3.22 30.77 4.09
C ALA A 72 -3.49 30.79 5.59
N ALA A 73 -4.70 31.16 6.00
CA ALA A 73 -5.12 31.14 7.40
C ALA A 73 -5.08 29.73 8.01
N GLN A 74 -5.55 28.72 7.27
CA GLN A 74 -5.51 27.33 7.75
C GLN A 74 -4.07 26.82 7.92
N LYS A 75 -3.19 27.12 6.94
CA LYS A 75 -1.76 26.81 7.04
C LYS A 75 -1.11 27.53 8.22
N HIS A 76 -1.46 28.79 8.45
CA HIS A 76 -0.95 29.56 9.58
C HIS A 76 -1.35 28.95 10.94
N ALA A 77 -2.64 28.62 11.12
CA ALA A 77 -3.11 27.96 12.33
C ALA A 77 -2.39 26.63 12.60
N LEU A 78 -2.18 25.82 11.56
CA LEU A 78 -1.43 24.57 11.67
C LEU A 78 0.02 24.81 12.11
N LEU A 79 0.70 25.78 11.49
CA LEU A 79 2.09 26.12 11.82
C LEU A 79 2.21 26.61 13.26
N LEU A 80 1.28 27.44 13.74
CA LEU A 80 1.24 27.86 15.15
C LEU A 80 1.15 26.67 16.10
N VAL A 81 0.25 25.70 15.84
CA VAL A 81 0.15 24.49 16.66
C VAL A 81 1.44 23.66 16.60
N GLN A 82 2.00 23.49 15.40
CA GLN A 82 3.23 22.75 15.18
C GLN A 82 4.44 23.44 15.85
N ASP A 83 4.47 24.75 15.94
CA ASP A 83 5.50 25.51 16.66
C ASP A 83 5.30 25.52 18.18
N GLY A 84 4.17 24.98 18.67
CA GLY A 84 3.83 24.96 20.09
C GLY A 84 3.11 26.22 20.58
N GLN A 85 2.77 27.13 19.68
CA GLN A 85 1.99 28.35 19.94
C GLN A 85 0.47 28.04 19.97
N VAL A 86 0.08 27.03 20.76
CA VAL A 86 -1.26 26.45 20.77
C VAL A 86 -2.35 27.46 21.15
N ALA A 87 -2.09 28.28 22.18
CA ALA A 87 -3.07 29.27 22.64
C ALA A 87 -3.34 30.37 21.59
N GLU A 88 -2.34 30.71 20.79
CA GLU A 88 -2.49 31.65 19.68
C GLU A 88 -3.26 31.03 18.52
N ALA A 89 -2.94 29.78 18.17
CA ALA A 89 -3.69 29.02 17.18
C ALA A 89 -5.17 28.88 17.56
N ASP A 90 -5.46 28.57 18.83
CA ASP A 90 -6.83 28.43 19.32
C ASP A 90 -7.61 29.74 19.23
N ARG A 91 -7.00 30.85 19.62
CA ARG A 91 -7.61 32.18 19.49
C ARG A 91 -7.86 32.52 18.01
N PHE A 92 -6.89 32.25 17.14
CA PHE A 92 -6.99 32.51 15.70
C PHE A 92 -8.09 31.67 15.03
N LEU A 93 -8.25 30.41 15.44
CA LEU A 93 -9.31 29.54 14.94
C LEU A 93 -10.68 29.99 15.46
N GLN A 94 -10.79 30.37 16.73
CA GLN A 94 -12.04 30.87 17.32
C GLN A 94 -12.55 32.15 16.66
N THR A 95 -11.66 33.11 16.37
CA THR A 95 -12.07 34.35 15.67
C THR A 95 -12.59 34.10 14.25
N ARG A 96 -12.30 32.93 13.68
CA ARG A 96 -12.78 32.45 12.38
C ARG A 96 -13.97 31.49 12.49
N GLY A 97 -14.55 31.34 13.68
CA GLY A 97 -15.76 30.54 13.90
C GLY A 97 -15.53 29.03 14.05
N TYR A 98 -14.28 28.57 14.09
CA TYR A 98 -14.00 27.16 14.33
C TYR A 98 -14.27 26.79 15.79
N THR A 99 -15.01 25.71 15.99
CA THR A 99 -15.42 25.22 17.32
C THR A 99 -14.58 24.05 17.81
N HIS A 100 -13.91 23.35 16.90
CA HIS A 100 -13.16 22.13 17.18
C HIS A 100 -11.91 22.06 16.31
N ARG A 101 -10.91 21.31 16.77
CA ARG A 101 -9.76 20.89 15.98
C ARG A 101 -9.25 19.54 16.49
N LEU A 102 -8.36 18.92 15.72
CA LEU A 102 -7.59 17.79 16.21
C LEU A 102 -6.76 18.17 17.44
N ALA A 103 -6.55 17.17 18.29
CA ALA A 103 -5.74 17.30 19.49
C ALA A 103 -4.33 17.82 19.16
N THR A 104 -3.76 18.61 20.06
CA THR A 104 -2.40 19.15 19.89
C THR A 104 -1.39 18.04 19.66
N ALA A 105 -1.50 16.92 20.37
CA ALA A 105 -0.59 15.78 20.22
C ALA A 105 -0.68 15.10 18.82
N VAL A 106 -1.77 15.29 18.08
CA VAL A 106 -1.91 14.81 16.69
C VAL A 106 -1.25 15.77 15.71
N LEU A 107 -1.42 17.08 15.90
CA LEU A 107 -0.88 18.11 15.00
C LEU A 107 0.61 18.40 15.26
N GLN A 108 1.03 18.28 16.52
CA GLN A 108 2.38 18.45 17.02
C GLN A 108 3.00 17.09 17.39
N TYR A 109 2.75 16.09 16.54
CA TYR A 109 3.21 14.72 16.76
C TYR A 109 4.74 14.63 17.00
N SER A 110 5.16 13.61 17.76
CA SER A 110 6.58 13.31 17.99
C SER A 110 7.20 12.65 16.75
N PHE A 111 8.47 12.94 16.46
CA PHE A 111 9.19 12.22 15.41
C PHE A 111 9.49 10.78 15.83
N PRO A 112 9.59 9.82 14.88
CA PRO A 112 10.01 8.46 15.19
C PRO A 112 11.34 8.47 15.97
N GLY A 113 11.39 7.77 17.10
CA GLY A 113 12.58 7.69 17.96
C GLY A 113 12.81 8.90 18.88
N ALA A 114 12.03 9.97 18.76
CA ALA A 114 12.10 11.08 19.69
C ALA A 114 11.47 10.69 21.05
N PRO A 115 11.99 11.23 22.17
CA PRO A 115 11.33 11.08 23.47
C PRO A 115 9.88 11.58 23.38
N VAL A 116 8.94 10.80 23.88
CA VAL A 116 7.52 11.20 23.94
C VAL A 116 7.43 12.42 24.86
N ALA A 117 6.99 13.56 24.32
CA ALA A 117 6.88 14.81 25.08
C ALA A 117 5.90 14.65 26.27
N ALA A 118 6.18 15.33 27.38
CA ALA A 118 5.36 15.29 28.60
C ALA A 118 3.88 15.67 28.35
N THR A 119 3.62 16.54 27.38
CA THR A 119 2.26 16.94 26.95
C THR A 119 1.48 15.79 26.32
N THR A 120 2.16 14.87 25.64
CA THR A 120 1.56 13.64 25.08
C THR A 120 1.27 12.63 26.20
N LEU A 121 2.13 12.56 27.22
CA LEU A 121 1.97 11.70 28.39
C LEU A 121 0.78 12.12 29.27
N ALA A 122 0.53 13.42 29.43
CA ALA A 122 -0.60 13.94 30.21
C ALA A 122 -1.96 13.45 29.69
N TYR A 123 -2.16 13.41 28.36
CA TYR A 123 -3.40 12.88 27.75
C TYR A 123 -3.56 11.37 27.90
N THR A 124 -2.47 10.62 28.08
CA THR A 124 -2.49 9.15 28.20
C THR A 124 -2.68 8.65 29.63
N SER A 125 -2.51 9.51 30.64
CA SER A 125 -2.48 9.07 32.05
C SER A 125 -3.85 8.75 32.66
N ASP A 126 -4.93 9.40 32.19
CA ASP A 126 -6.27 9.26 32.77
C ASP A 126 -7.24 8.39 31.93
N SER A 127 -6.86 7.98 30.72
CA SER A 127 -7.73 7.22 29.82
C SER A 127 -7.26 5.77 29.70
N PRO A 128 -8.15 4.76 29.83
CA PRO A 128 -7.76 3.38 29.63
C PRO A 128 -7.17 3.20 28.22
N SER A 129 -6.04 2.50 28.14
CA SER A 129 -5.42 2.13 26.87
C SER A 129 -6.43 1.35 26.03
N ILE A 130 -6.89 1.95 24.93
CA ILE A 130 -7.77 1.27 23.98
C ILE A 130 -6.93 0.44 23.03
N ASP A 131 -7.31 -0.83 22.89
CA ASP A 131 -6.75 -1.73 21.90
C ASP A 131 -6.94 -1.14 20.48
N PRO A 132 -5.85 -0.85 19.74
CA PRO A 132 -5.97 -0.28 18.40
C PRO A 132 -6.49 -1.28 17.37
N ARG A 133 -6.39 -2.59 17.61
CA ARG A 133 -6.64 -3.64 16.60
C ARG A 133 -8.01 -3.58 15.91
N PRO A 134 -9.12 -3.19 16.55
CA PRO A 134 -10.41 -3.01 15.88
C PRO A 134 -10.44 -1.85 14.87
N PHE A 135 -9.46 -0.93 14.96
CA PHE A 135 -9.41 0.31 14.19
C PHE A 135 -8.28 0.31 13.18
N VAL A 136 -7.06 -0.05 13.60
CA VAL A 136 -5.86 0.02 12.77
C VAL A 136 -4.80 -1.00 13.21
N CYS A 137 -4.08 -1.54 12.24
CA CYS A 137 -2.87 -2.33 12.42
C CYS A 137 -1.82 -1.90 11.39
N ALA A 138 -0.54 -1.96 11.77
CA ALA A 138 0.57 -1.70 10.86
C ALA A 138 1.63 -2.81 10.95
N ALA A 139 2.36 -3.03 9.86
CA ALA A 139 3.52 -3.91 9.82
C ALA A 139 4.59 -3.34 8.89
N ASP A 140 5.83 -3.36 9.36
CA ASP A 140 7.01 -3.00 8.58
C ASP A 140 7.49 -4.20 7.75
N ASN A 141 8.25 -3.90 6.70
CA ASN A 141 8.80 -4.89 5.76
C ASN A 141 7.72 -5.82 5.19
N ALA A 142 6.58 -5.25 4.83
CA ALA A 142 5.38 -6.00 4.52
C ALA A 142 5.42 -6.70 3.16
N LEU A 143 5.93 -6.02 2.12
CA LEU A 143 6.12 -6.61 0.80
C LEU A 143 7.46 -7.34 0.71
N PRO A 144 7.51 -8.50 0.02
CA PRO A 144 8.76 -9.10 -0.41
C PRO A 144 9.60 -8.10 -1.22
N PRO A 145 10.95 -8.13 -1.12
CA PRO A 145 11.81 -7.16 -1.79
C PRO A 145 11.54 -7.00 -3.29
N ALA A 146 11.27 -8.11 -4.00
CA ALA A 146 10.94 -8.08 -5.42
C ALA A 146 9.62 -7.37 -5.72
N MET A 147 8.58 -7.56 -4.89
CA MET A 147 7.29 -6.86 -5.04
C MET A 147 7.42 -5.38 -4.71
N LEU A 148 8.19 -5.03 -3.69
CA LEU A 148 8.48 -3.63 -3.35
C LEU A 148 9.19 -2.94 -4.52
N ALA A 149 10.27 -3.54 -5.03
CA ALA A 149 11.03 -3.00 -6.15
C ALA A 149 10.17 -2.87 -7.42
N PHE A 150 9.31 -3.85 -7.69
CA PHE A 150 8.33 -3.77 -8.78
C PHE A 150 7.38 -2.57 -8.63
N MET A 151 6.80 -2.38 -7.45
CA MET A 151 5.88 -1.26 -7.19
C MET A 151 6.60 0.09 -7.21
N GLN A 152 7.81 0.19 -6.65
CA GLN A 152 8.66 1.39 -6.72
C GLN A 152 9.04 1.70 -8.18
N HIS A 153 9.37 0.69 -8.99
CA HIS A 153 9.61 0.89 -10.41
C HIS A 153 8.38 1.47 -11.14
N ALA A 154 7.19 0.94 -10.84
CA ALA A 154 5.96 1.37 -11.48
C ALA A 154 5.48 2.75 -10.99
N LEU A 155 5.69 3.11 -9.73
CA LEU A 155 5.10 4.28 -9.08
C LEU A 155 6.10 5.27 -8.47
N SER A 156 7.40 5.16 -8.77
CA SER A 156 8.43 6.06 -8.22
C SER A 156 8.06 7.53 -8.32
N SER A 157 8.44 8.32 -7.31
CA SER A 157 8.12 9.76 -7.27
C SER A 157 8.79 10.55 -8.39
N SER A 158 9.96 10.12 -8.84
CA SER A 158 10.84 10.88 -9.72
C SER A 158 10.58 10.64 -11.21
N HIS A 159 10.20 9.42 -11.61
CA HIS A 159 10.21 9.05 -13.04
C HIS A 159 9.00 8.22 -13.49
N SER A 160 8.00 7.97 -12.64
CA SER A 160 6.87 7.15 -13.08
C SER A 160 6.02 7.86 -14.15
N PRO A 161 5.76 7.21 -15.31
CA PRO A 161 4.85 7.74 -16.33
C PRO A 161 3.39 7.78 -15.84
N PHE A 162 3.08 7.11 -14.72
CA PHE A 162 1.76 7.11 -14.10
C PHE A 162 1.30 8.54 -13.76
N TRP A 163 2.15 9.33 -13.11
CA TRP A 163 1.78 10.67 -12.64
C TRP A 163 1.39 11.60 -13.79
N LYS A 164 2.17 11.59 -14.87
CA LYS A 164 1.90 12.37 -16.08
C LYS A 164 0.61 11.90 -16.77
N ALA A 165 0.43 10.59 -16.91
CA ALA A 165 -0.75 10.02 -17.56
C ALA A 165 -2.07 10.36 -16.84
N HIS A 166 -2.02 10.59 -15.53
CA HIS A 166 -3.16 10.94 -14.71
C HIS A 166 -3.28 12.45 -14.44
N GLN A 167 -2.41 13.27 -15.03
CA GLN A 167 -2.31 14.71 -14.74
C GLN A 167 -2.25 14.98 -13.22
N TYR A 168 -1.52 14.14 -12.50
CA TYR A 168 -1.48 14.16 -11.05
C TYR A 168 -0.85 15.45 -10.57
N SER A 169 -1.58 16.19 -9.72
CA SER A 169 -1.13 17.44 -9.13
C SER A 169 -1.57 17.54 -7.67
N VAL A 170 -0.76 18.23 -6.88
CA VAL A 170 -1.05 18.54 -5.47
C VAL A 170 -1.71 19.91 -5.36
N ASP A 171 -1.24 20.88 -6.15
CA ASP A 171 -1.73 22.25 -6.14
C ASP A 171 -1.75 22.84 -7.57
N PRO A 172 -2.93 23.15 -8.14
CA PRO A 172 -4.24 22.72 -7.64
C PRO A 172 -4.32 21.18 -7.63
N PRO A 173 -5.12 20.57 -6.74
CA PRO A 173 -5.21 19.11 -6.64
C PRO A 173 -5.84 18.53 -7.91
N SER A 174 -5.28 17.43 -8.41
CA SER A 174 -5.99 16.62 -9.41
C SER A 174 -7.27 16.04 -8.81
N PRO A 175 -8.34 15.85 -9.60
CA PRO A 175 -9.52 15.10 -9.18
C PRO A 175 -9.16 13.71 -8.63
N TYR A 176 -10.00 13.17 -7.75
CA TYR A 176 -9.83 11.81 -7.26
C TYR A 176 -10.01 10.80 -8.39
N PHE A 177 -9.06 9.87 -8.53
CA PHE A 177 -9.13 8.77 -9.47
C PHE A 177 -8.69 7.47 -8.81
N SER A 178 -9.34 6.38 -9.20
CA SER A 178 -9.08 5.05 -8.67
C SER A 178 -9.56 3.97 -9.65
N TYR A 179 -9.08 2.75 -9.43
CA TYR A 179 -9.31 1.61 -10.30
C TYR A 179 -9.79 0.40 -9.49
N VAL A 180 -10.76 -0.34 -10.00
CA VAL A 180 -11.35 -1.49 -9.33
C VAL A 180 -11.01 -2.78 -10.05
N HIS A 181 -10.53 -3.75 -9.27
CA HIS A 181 -10.33 -5.14 -9.66
C HIS A 181 -11.48 -6.00 -9.16
N ASP A 182 -11.95 -6.90 -10.01
CA ASP A 182 -12.78 -8.03 -9.60
C ASP A 182 -11.86 -9.17 -9.16
N LEU A 183 -11.83 -9.45 -7.85
CA LEU A 183 -10.93 -10.43 -7.23
C LEU A 183 -11.30 -11.88 -7.56
N SER A 184 -12.42 -12.11 -8.25
CA SER A 184 -12.79 -13.42 -8.77
C SER A 184 -12.19 -13.72 -10.15
N GLN A 185 -11.69 -12.70 -10.85
CA GLN A 185 -11.08 -12.86 -12.17
C GLN A 185 -9.66 -13.43 -12.06
N PRO A 186 -9.16 -14.08 -13.13
CA PRO A 186 -7.76 -14.49 -13.20
C PRO A 186 -6.81 -13.30 -13.04
N ARG A 187 -5.68 -13.52 -12.36
CA ARG A 187 -4.59 -12.55 -12.26
C ARG A 187 -3.86 -12.49 -13.60
N VAL A 188 -3.76 -11.30 -14.17
CA VAL A 188 -3.19 -11.07 -15.51
C VAL A 188 -2.01 -10.10 -15.50
N SER A 189 -1.77 -9.41 -14.37
CA SER A 189 -0.70 -8.43 -14.18
C SER A 189 0.04 -8.63 -12.85
N GLY A 190 1.26 -8.09 -12.75
CA GLY A 190 1.98 -8.08 -11.47
C GLY A 190 1.30 -7.19 -10.42
N LEU A 191 0.52 -6.20 -10.86
CA LEU A 191 -0.33 -5.41 -9.97
C LEU A 191 -1.42 -6.28 -9.32
N ASP A 192 -2.01 -7.22 -10.06
CA ASP A 192 -3.00 -8.16 -9.51
C ASP A 192 -2.37 -9.02 -8.41
N ASP A 193 -1.15 -9.51 -8.64
CA ASP A 193 -0.41 -10.28 -7.63
C ASP A 193 -0.14 -9.46 -6.36
N VAL A 194 0.23 -8.18 -6.50
CA VAL A 194 0.39 -7.27 -5.36
C VAL A 194 -0.93 -7.04 -4.63
N VAL A 195 -2.03 -6.76 -5.35
CA VAL A 195 -3.36 -6.55 -4.74
C VAL A 195 -3.82 -7.80 -3.97
N HIS A 196 -3.64 -8.99 -4.55
CA HIS A 196 -3.95 -10.26 -3.87
C HIS A 196 -3.06 -10.51 -2.67
N TYR A 197 -1.76 -10.21 -2.75
CA TYR A 197 -0.85 -10.33 -1.62
C TYR A 197 -1.24 -9.39 -0.46
N LEU A 198 -1.57 -8.13 -0.76
CA LEU A 198 -2.07 -7.17 0.23
C LEU A 198 -3.40 -7.63 0.84
N LYS A 199 -4.28 -8.28 0.06
CA LYS A 199 -5.51 -8.89 0.56
C LYS A 199 -5.21 -9.98 1.59
N GLU A 200 -4.22 -10.84 1.35
CA GLU A 200 -3.81 -11.88 2.28
C GLU A 200 -3.27 -11.28 3.59
N LEU A 201 -2.42 -10.25 3.49
CA LEU A 201 -1.93 -9.50 4.66
C LEU A 201 -3.04 -8.82 5.45
N ALA A 202 -4.02 -8.22 4.75
CA ALA A 202 -5.17 -7.60 5.37
C ALA A 202 -6.08 -8.64 6.03
N GLN A 203 -6.34 -9.77 5.38
CA GLN A 203 -7.16 -10.88 5.90
C GLN A 203 -6.57 -11.49 7.17
N ALA A 204 -5.24 -11.60 7.26
CA ALA A 204 -4.56 -12.09 8.46
C ALA A 204 -4.81 -11.21 9.69
N ARG A 205 -5.14 -9.93 9.50
CA ARG A 205 -5.39 -8.94 10.56
C ARG A 205 -6.88 -8.68 10.78
N VAL A 206 -7.65 -8.66 9.69
CA VAL A 206 -9.09 -8.42 9.68
C VAL A 206 -9.76 -9.54 8.88
N PRO A 207 -10.20 -10.63 9.55
CA PRO A 207 -10.75 -11.81 8.88
C PRO A 207 -11.94 -11.54 7.94
N ALA A 208 -12.69 -10.47 8.18
CA ALA A 208 -13.80 -10.04 7.33
C ALA A 208 -13.39 -9.78 5.86
N VAL A 209 -12.12 -9.43 5.60
CA VAL A 209 -11.56 -9.21 4.25
C VAL A 209 -11.64 -10.47 3.38
N LYS A 210 -11.80 -11.65 3.98
CA LYS A 210 -12.09 -12.89 3.24
C LYS A 210 -13.31 -12.76 2.32
N ARG A 211 -14.29 -11.93 2.70
CA ARG A 211 -15.52 -11.68 1.92
C ARG A 211 -15.34 -10.66 0.79
N ALA A 212 -14.19 -10.00 0.71
CA ALA A 212 -13.95 -9.01 -0.33
C ALA A 212 -13.97 -9.65 -1.72
N LYS A 213 -14.82 -9.11 -2.59
CA LYS A 213 -14.99 -9.48 -4.00
C LYS A 213 -14.33 -8.48 -4.93
N PHE A 214 -14.16 -7.24 -4.48
CA PHE A 214 -13.54 -6.19 -5.26
C PHE A 214 -12.42 -5.50 -4.47
N ALA A 215 -11.42 -5.03 -5.19
CA ALA A 215 -10.36 -4.20 -4.65
C ALA A 215 -10.26 -2.91 -5.46
N GLU A 216 -10.56 -1.78 -4.83
CA GLU A 216 -10.34 -0.46 -5.41
C GLU A 216 -8.97 0.04 -4.97
N TRP A 217 -8.14 0.51 -5.89
CA TRP A 217 -6.85 1.09 -5.56
C TRP A 217 -6.66 2.48 -6.14
N TRP A 218 -5.86 3.26 -5.44
CA TRP A 218 -5.41 4.59 -5.85
C TRP A 218 -4.02 4.84 -5.26
N THR A 219 -3.36 5.90 -5.71
CA THR A 219 -2.00 6.19 -5.28
C THR A 219 -1.77 7.68 -5.15
N HIS A 220 -0.82 8.05 -4.31
CA HIS A 220 -0.45 9.44 -4.04
C HIS A 220 1.06 9.62 -4.05
N CYS A 221 1.51 10.78 -4.54
CA CYS A 221 2.89 11.25 -4.56
C CYS A 221 2.95 12.66 -3.99
N ARG A 222 3.03 12.78 -2.66
CA ARG A 222 2.81 14.04 -1.93
C ARG A 222 4.12 14.64 -1.38
N PRO A 223 4.32 15.96 -1.44
CA PRO A 223 5.44 16.63 -0.77
C PRO A 223 5.26 16.61 0.76
N HIS A 224 6.31 17.03 1.48
CA HIS A 224 6.38 17.02 2.94
C HIS A 224 5.18 17.70 3.63
N ASP A 225 4.82 18.90 3.20
CA ASP A 225 3.76 19.73 3.78
C ASP A 225 2.34 19.31 3.36
N SER A 226 2.22 18.25 2.56
CA SER A 226 0.92 17.77 2.07
C SER A 226 0.43 16.59 2.91
N GLY A 227 -0.67 16.82 3.62
CA GLY A 227 -1.48 15.75 4.19
C GLY A 227 -2.75 15.48 3.37
N HIS A 228 -3.80 15.05 4.05
CA HIS A 228 -5.06 14.64 3.43
C HIS A 228 -6.23 14.87 4.39
N GLN A 229 -7.36 15.33 3.83
CA GLN A 229 -8.56 15.66 4.58
C GLN A 229 -9.04 14.47 5.41
N PHE A 230 -9.60 14.74 6.60
CA PHE A 230 -10.22 13.69 7.39
C PHE A 230 -11.57 13.32 6.78
N HIS A 231 -11.75 12.05 6.46
CA HIS A 231 -12.95 11.58 5.78
C HIS A 231 -13.25 10.13 6.13
N PHE A 232 -14.41 9.66 5.65
CA PHE A 232 -14.78 8.25 5.65
C PHE A 232 -14.71 7.76 4.21
N ASP A 233 -14.06 6.64 3.96
CA ASP A 233 -14.06 6.03 2.63
C ASP A 233 -15.47 5.59 2.28
N SER A 234 -16.01 6.06 1.16
CA SER A 234 -17.39 5.77 0.78
C SER A 234 -17.52 5.52 -0.72
N ALA A 235 -18.30 4.50 -1.07
CA ALA A 235 -18.68 4.24 -2.46
C ALA A 235 -19.46 5.44 -3.01
N ASP A 236 -19.15 5.83 -4.26
CA ASP A 236 -19.74 6.99 -4.96
C ASP A 236 -19.74 8.27 -4.10
N GLU A 237 -18.68 8.49 -3.31
CA GLU A 237 -18.53 9.67 -2.45
C GLU A 237 -19.72 9.90 -1.48
N GLY A 238 -20.47 8.83 -1.17
CA GLY A 238 -21.63 8.85 -0.29
C GLY A 238 -22.97 9.17 -0.98
N ARG A 239 -22.98 9.36 -2.31
CA ARG A 239 -24.23 9.50 -3.09
C ARG A 239 -25.07 8.23 -2.98
N GLY A 240 -26.36 8.39 -2.69
CA GLY A 240 -27.28 7.27 -2.45
C GLY A 240 -27.11 6.58 -1.09
N GLY A 241 -26.28 7.12 -0.18
CA GLY A 241 -26.05 6.60 1.16
C GLY A 241 -24.60 6.14 1.36
N VAL A 242 -24.10 6.27 2.59
CA VAL A 242 -22.71 5.91 2.89
C VAL A 242 -22.56 4.41 3.03
N ARG A 243 -21.79 3.83 2.10
CA ARG A 243 -21.33 2.45 2.14
C ARG A 243 -19.81 2.48 2.16
N ASN A 244 -19.22 1.93 3.21
CA ASN A 244 -17.78 1.94 3.43
C ASN A 244 -17.15 0.59 3.01
N PRO A 245 -15.85 0.56 2.70
CA PRO A 245 -15.16 -0.71 2.47
C PRO A 245 -15.07 -1.53 3.75
N ILE A 246 -14.75 -2.82 3.62
CA ILE A 246 -14.48 -3.69 4.78
C ILE A 246 -13.27 -3.12 5.54
N VAL A 247 -12.20 -2.85 4.81
CA VAL A 247 -10.99 -2.16 5.26
C VAL A 247 -10.44 -1.32 4.13
N SER A 248 -9.63 -0.34 4.51
CA SER A 248 -8.73 0.36 3.62
C SER A 248 -7.30 0.18 4.08
N THR A 249 -6.37 0.27 3.14
CA THR A 249 -4.96 0.02 3.39
C THR A 249 -4.08 1.14 2.86
N VAL A 250 -2.93 1.36 3.50
CA VAL A 250 -1.86 2.24 3.00
C VAL A 250 -0.56 1.42 2.92
N MET A 251 0.03 1.34 1.74
CA MET A 251 1.34 0.78 1.49
C MET A 251 2.31 1.92 1.16
N PHE A 252 3.22 2.24 2.08
CA PHE A 252 4.27 3.23 1.86
C PHE A 252 5.38 2.65 0.95
N LEU A 253 5.43 3.11 -0.31
CA LEU A 253 6.43 2.68 -1.29
C LEU A 253 7.72 3.51 -1.22
N GLU A 254 7.57 4.81 -0.98
CA GLU A 254 8.66 5.75 -0.69
C GLU A 254 8.18 6.65 0.46
N ALA A 255 8.96 6.75 1.54
CA ALA A 255 8.55 7.54 2.71
C ALA A 255 9.66 8.46 3.26
N PRO A 256 10.38 9.22 2.42
CA PRO A 256 11.44 10.13 2.87
C PRO A 256 10.88 11.38 3.59
N CYS A 257 9.57 11.65 3.54
CA CYS A 257 8.94 12.83 4.13
C CYS A 257 7.46 12.64 4.46
N GLY A 258 6.84 13.69 5.02
CA GLY A 258 5.40 13.80 5.28
C GLY A 258 5.01 13.47 6.72
N GLY A 259 3.79 13.86 7.11
CA GLY A 259 3.23 13.54 8.42
C GLY A 259 2.53 12.18 8.48
N PRO A 260 2.09 11.76 9.68
CA PRO A 260 1.46 10.46 9.91
C PRO A 260 0.06 10.36 9.32
N THR A 261 -0.30 9.14 8.91
CA THR A 261 -1.70 8.74 8.76
C THR A 261 -2.33 8.66 10.14
N VAL A 262 -3.53 9.21 10.29
CA VAL A 262 -4.29 9.20 11.53
C VAL A 262 -5.55 8.39 11.31
N VAL A 263 -5.79 7.41 12.16
CA VAL A 263 -7.04 6.65 12.22
C VAL A 263 -7.68 6.93 13.57
N THR A 264 -8.98 7.18 13.60
CA THR A 264 -9.71 7.48 14.84
C THR A 264 -10.69 6.36 15.21
N ASP A 265 -11.24 6.44 16.42
CA ASP A 265 -12.37 5.62 16.85
C ASP A 265 -13.74 6.17 16.38
N GLN A 266 -13.75 7.31 15.69
CA GLN A 266 -14.98 7.89 15.19
C GLN A 266 -15.52 7.11 14.01
N SER A 267 -16.69 6.50 14.17
CA SER A 267 -17.39 5.80 13.09
C SER A 267 -18.40 6.70 12.40
N PHE A 268 -18.69 6.42 11.13
CA PHE A 268 -19.70 7.15 10.37
C PHE A 268 -21.07 7.09 11.08
N GLY A 269 -21.78 8.23 11.12
CA GLY A 269 -23.11 8.34 11.73
C GLY A 269 -23.13 8.41 13.26
N MET A 270 -21.98 8.38 13.93
CA MET A 270 -21.93 8.58 15.39
C MET A 270 -22.17 10.05 15.75
N PRO A 271 -23.00 10.34 16.77
CA PRO A 271 -23.33 11.72 17.16
C PRO A 271 -22.20 12.40 17.96
N LYS A 272 -21.21 11.63 18.43
CA LYS A 272 -20.09 12.12 19.22
C LYS A 272 -18.80 12.06 18.40
N LEU A 273 -17.94 13.05 18.63
CA LEU A 273 -16.60 13.06 18.07
C LEU A 273 -15.77 11.89 18.61
N GLY A 274 -14.80 11.45 17.82
CA GLY A 274 -13.83 10.43 18.24
C GLY A 274 -13.11 10.85 19.51
N ARG A 275 -12.83 9.89 20.39
CA ARG A 275 -12.07 10.14 21.61
C ARG A 275 -10.65 9.63 21.53
N HIS A 276 -10.31 8.86 20.49
CA HIS A 276 -9.01 8.25 20.32
C HIS A 276 -8.56 8.34 18.87
N GLY A 277 -7.29 8.68 18.69
CA GLY A 277 -6.58 8.65 17.42
C GLY A 277 -5.28 7.88 17.54
N TRP A 278 -4.94 7.15 16.49
CA TRP A 278 -3.70 6.39 16.34
C TRP A 278 -2.91 6.94 15.17
N LEU A 279 -1.66 7.33 15.46
CA LEU A 279 -0.73 7.88 14.48
C LEU A 279 0.11 6.75 13.89
N VAL A 280 0.11 6.64 12.57
CA VAL A 280 0.99 5.73 11.83
C VAL A 280 1.95 6.56 11.00
N HIS A 281 3.19 6.66 11.47
CA HIS A 281 4.23 7.41 10.77
C HIS A 281 4.59 6.76 9.43
N PRO A 282 4.91 7.56 8.40
CA PRO A 282 5.45 7.03 7.16
C PRO A 282 6.74 6.26 7.43
N ASN A 283 6.86 5.08 6.85
CA ASN A 283 8.09 4.29 6.82
C ASN A 283 8.07 3.46 5.55
N GLU A 284 9.18 3.33 4.85
CA GLU A 284 9.23 2.56 3.61
C GLU A 284 8.89 1.09 3.90
N ASN A 285 8.13 0.47 3.00
CA ASN A 285 7.64 -0.89 3.13
C ASN A 285 6.78 -1.14 4.38
N ARG A 286 6.15 -0.09 4.94
CA ARG A 286 5.12 -0.21 5.98
C ARG A 286 3.74 -0.38 5.35
N PHE A 287 3.08 -1.48 5.70
CA PHE A 287 1.68 -1.73 5.36
C PHE A 287 0.78 -1.39 6.54
N VAL A 288 -0.25 -0.59 6.28
CA VAL A 288 -1.28 -0.20 7.24
C VAL A 288 -2.60 -0.74 6.76
N VAL A 289 -3.39 -1.33 7.65
CA VAL A 289 -4.78 -1.71 7.41
C VAL A 289 -5.64 -1.11 8.49
N PHE A 290 -6.74 -0.48 8.11
CA PHE A 290 -7.67 0.13 9.04
C PHE A 290 -9.12 -0.12 8.64
N ASN A 291 -10.01 -0.05 9.63
CA ASN A 291 -11.44 -0.26 9.45
C ASN A 291 -12.01 0.79 8.48
N GLY A 292 -12.66 0.37 7.41
CA GLY A 292 -13.15 1.30 6.37
C GLY A 292 -14.25 2.27 6.88
N LYS A 293 -14.84 1.99 8.04
CA LYS A 293 -15.96 2.76 8.61
C LYS A 293 -15.54 3.92 9.50
N VAL A 294 -14.24 4.09 9.76
CA VAL A 294 -13.76 5.08 10.72
C VAL A 294 -13.14 6.28 10.03
N LEU A 295 -13.23 7.43 10.71
CA LEU A 295 -12.67 8.68 10.24
C LEU A 295 -11.16 8.58 10.29
N HIS A 296 -10.53 8.95 9.19
CA HIS A 296 -9.09 8.91 9.04
C HIS A 296 -8.62 10.03 8.10
N GLY A 297 -7.35 10.36 8.17
CA GLY A 297 -6.74 11.39 7.34
C GLY A 297 -5.22 11.36 7.44
N VAL A 298 -4.55 12.37 6.89
CA VAL A 298 -3.10 12.50 6.98
C VAL A 298 -2.74 13.91 7.45
N VAL A 299 -1.94 14.01 8.50
CA VAL A 299 -1.45 15.31 8.99
C VAL A 299 -0.30 15.78 8.08
N PRO A 300 -0.22 17.06 7.72
CA PRO A 300 0.95 17.63 7.06
C PRO A 300 2.25 17.39 7.83
N GLY A 301 3.35 17.29 7.10
CA GLY A 301 4.68 17.23 7.69
C GLY A 301 4.98 18.46 8.54
N ARG A 302 5.46 18.25 9.76
CA ARG A 302 5.93 19.28 10.69
C ARG A 302 7.41 19.61 10.47
N PRO A 303 7.83 20.89 10.54
CA PRO A 303 9.25 21.27 10.50
C PRO A 303 10.11 20.59 11.58
N GLY A 304 11.39 20.35 11.29
CA GLY A 304 12.37 19.87 12.28
C GLY A 304 12.56 18.35 12.39
N GLY A 305 11.89 17.55 11.55
CA GLY A 305 12.16 16.11 11.45
C GLY A 305 13.38 15.81 10.60
N ASP A 306 14.01 14.64 10.77
CA ASP A 306 15.17 14.20 9.95
C ASP A 306 14.90 14.20 8.44
N HIS A 307 13.62 14.24 8.06
CA HIS A 307 13.12 14.39 6.69
C HIS A 307 13.41 15.77 6.06
N SER A 308 13.90 16.76 6.81
CA SER A 308 14.23 18.10 6.29
C SER A 308 15.63 18.22 5.68
N LYS A 309 16.43 17.15 5.67
CA LYS A 309 17.85 17.19 5.25
C LYS A 309 18.11 16.93 3.76
N ALA A 310 17.10 16.60 2.96
CA ALA A 310 17.26 16.31 1.52
C ALA A 310 17.27 17.59 0.63
N ALA A 311 17.79 18.71 1.13
CA ALA A 311 17.79 19.99 0.40
C ALA A 311 18.81 20.05 -0.77
N ASN A 312 19.61 18.99 -0.97
CA ASN A 312 20.65 18.93 -2.02
C ASN A 312 20.25 18.11 -3.25
N ASP A 313 19.06 17.49 -3.28
CA ASP A 313 18.58 16.79 -4.48
C ASP A 313 17.83 17.76 -5.41
N ALA A 314 17.99 17.55 -6.73
CA ALA A 314 17.33 18.37 -7.76
C ALA A 314 15.79 18.34 -7.69
N THR A 315 15.22 17.35 -6.99
CA THR A 315 13.79 17.20 -6.73
C THR A 315 13.51 17.08 -5.23
N PRO A 316 12.60 17.90 -4.66
CA PRO A 316 12.22 17.78 -3.26
C PRO A 316 11.71 16.37 -2.93
N PRO A 317 12.01 15.83 -1.73
CA PRO A 317 11.55 14.51 -1.35
C PRO A 317 10.02 14.43 -1.37
N ARG A 318 9.50 13.28 -1.80
CA ARG A 318 8.07 12.99 -1.87
C ARG A 318 7.75 11.65 -1.23
N ARG A 319 6.57 11.58 -0.62
CA ARG A 319 5.99 10.36 -0.08
C ARG A 319 5.10 9.71 -1.14
N VAL A 320 5.41 8.46 -1.50
CA VAL A 320 4.60 7.65 -2.40
C VAL A 320 3.85 6.58 -1.61
N THR A 321 2.53 6.59 -1.74
CA THR A 321 1.65 5.63 -1.08
C THR A 321 0.72 4.96 -2.07
N PHE A 322 0.65 3.64 -2.03
CA PHE A 322 -0.33 2.83 -2.76
C PHE A 322 -1.42 2.38 -1.80
N MET A 323 -2.67 2.71 -2.09
CA MET A 323 -3.82 2.40 -1.24
C MET A 323 -4.73 1.39 -1.92
N VAL A 324 -5.37 0.54 -1.10
CA VAL A 324 -6.36 -0.43 -1.56
C VAL A 324 -7.51 -0.47 -0.55
N ALA A 325 -8.74 -0.28 -1.03
CA ALA A 325 -9.97 -0.56 -0.32
C ALA A 325 -10.56 -1.89 -0.78
N PHE A 326 -10.93 -2.74 0.19
CA PHE A 326 -11.51 -4.05 -0.07
C PHE A 326 -13.02 -4.05 0.16
N TRP A 327 -13.79 -4.38 -0.87
CA TRP A 327 -15.25 -4.28 -0.89
C TRP A 327 -15.90 -5.65 -1.08
N ASP A 328 -17.05 -5.90 -0.44
CA ASP A 328 -17.88 -7.09 -0.64
C ASP A 328 -19.00 -6.91 -1.69
N PHE A 329 -19.12 -5.70 -2.25
CA PHE A 329 -20.02 -5.35 -3.34
C PHE A 329 -19.29 -4.57 -4.43
N ASP A 330 -19.89 -4.54 -5.62
CA ASP A 330 -19.31 -3.86 -6.78
C ASP A 330 -19.44 -2.34 -6.62
N VAL A 331 -18.30 -1.66 -6.65
CA VAL A 331 -18.20 -0.19 -6.57
C VAL A 331 -17.86 0.45 -7.92
N ARG A 332 -17.74 -0.35 -8.98
CA ARG A 332 -17.31 0.15 -10.29
C ARG A 332 -18.27 1.21 -10.83
N GLN A 333 -17.67 2.27 -11.36
CA GLN A 333 -18.35 3.30 -12.12
C GLN A 333 -18.03 3.16 -13.60
N LEU A 334 -18.86 3.76 -14.46
CA LEU A 334 -18.57 3.84 -15.87
C LEU A 334 -17.30 4.67 -16.10
N PRO A 335 -16.40 4.25 -17.01
CA PRO A 335 -15.27 5.08 -17.40
C PRO A 335 -15.76 6.44 -17.92
N PRO A 336 -14.99 7.52 -17.67
CA PRO A 336 -15.30 8.81 -18.25
C PRO A 336 -15.18 8.75 -19.79
N PRO A 337 -15.83 9.66 -20.52
CA PRO A 337 -15.69 9.79 -21.96
C PRO A 337 -14.22 9.91 -22.41
N ALA A 338 -13.95 9.46 -23.64
CA ALA A 338 -12.61 9.53 -24.20
C ALA A 338 -12.09 10.99 -24.24
N GLY A 339 -10.88 11.21 -23.71
CA GLY A 339 -10.26 12.53 -23.62
C GLY A 339 -10.52 13.27 -22.30
N GLU A 340 -11.42 12.78 -21.46
CA GLU A 340 -11.62 13.31 -20.11
C GLU A 340 -10.60 12.72 -19.12
N ARG A 341 -10.49 13.37 -17.96
CA ARG A 341 -9.58 12.94 -16.88
C ARG A 341 -10.08 11.61 -16.27
N PRO A 342 -9.15 10.76 -15.80
CA PRO A 342 -9.50 9.58 -14.99
C PRO A 342 -10.46 9.94 -13.85
N GLY A 343 -11.53 9.15 -13.70
CA GLY A 343 -12.51 9.28 -12.63
C GLY A 343 -12.28 8.27 -11.50
N SER A 344 -13.20 8.22 -10.55
CA SER A 344 -13.16 7.27 -9.43
C SER A 344 -13.79 5.92 -9.79
N ALA A 345 -13.31 4.89 -9.11
CA ALA A 345 -13.77 3.51 -9.17
C ALA A 345 -13.92 2.95 -10.61
N MET A 346 -13.02 3.31 -11.52
CA MET A 346 -13.10 2.83 -12.90
C MET A 346 -12.71 1.35 -13.00
N PRO A 347 -13.28 0.56 -13.92
CA PRO A 347 -12.74 -0.76 -14.23
C PRO A 347 -11.31 -0.62 -14.79
N LEU A 348 -10.40 -1.48 -14.33
CA LEU A 348 -9.08 -1.63 -14.95
C LEU A 348 -9.10 -2.81 -15.91
N SER A 349 -8.96 -2.52 -17.20
CA SER A 349 -8.80 -3.54 -18.25
C SER A 349 -7.37 -3.56 -18.78
N TRP A 350 -6.97 -4.73 -19.25
CA TRP A 350 -5.69 -4.96 -19.92
C TRP A 350 -5.92 -5.34 -21.38
N ASN A 351 -5.14 -4.77 -22.28
CA ASN A 351 -5.13 -5.12 -23.70
C ASN A 351 -4.44 -6.48 -23.88
N ALA A 352 -4.98 -7.31 -24.78
CA ALA A 352 -4.33 -8.58 -25.13
C ALA A 352 -2.97 -8.37 -25.81
N ASP A 353 -2.81 -7.26 -26.52
CA ASP A 353 -1.55 -6.82 -27.12
C ASP A 353 -0.89 -5.78 -26.22
N GLU A 354 0.14 -6.21 -25.48
CA GLU A 354 0.89 -5.38 -24.54
C GLU A 354 1.53 -4.16 -25.19
N ALA A 355 1.87 -4.24 -26.48
CA ALA A 355 2.48 -3.12 -27.20
C ALA A 355 1.51 -1.93 -27.35
N ARG A 356 0.20 -2.18 -27.25
CA ARG A 356 -0.84 -1.15 -27.28
C ARG A 356 -1.12 -0.55 -25.91
N GLU A 357 -0.53 -1.09 -24.85
CA GLU A 357 -0.74 -0.55 -23.51
C GLU A 357 -0.02 0.79 -23.32
N PRO A 358 -0.69 1.77 -22.69
CA PRO A 358 -0.02 2.97 -22.20
C PRO A 358 1.22 2.60 -21.38
N GLU A 359 2.27 3.42 -21.48
CA GLU A 359 3.55 3.14 -20.82
C GLU A 359 3.40 2.82 -19.33
N TRP A 360 2.54 3.56 -18.62
CA TRP A 360 2.30 3.32 -17.20
C TRP A 360 1.68 1.96 -16.90
N LYS A 361 0.80 1.44 -17.76
CA LYS A 361 0.23 0.10 -17.60
C LYS A 361 1.28 -0.98 -17.86
N ARG A 362 2.15 -0.77 -18.86
CA ARG A 362 3.25 -1.71 -19.14
C ARG A 362 4.18 -1.90 -17.95
N ARG A 363 4.35 -0.89 -17.09
CA ARG A 363 5.14 -1.00 -15.84
C ARG A 363 4.51 -1.94 -14.80
N PHE A 364 3.21 -2.22 -14.91
CA PHE A 364 2.48 -3.14 -14.04
C PHE A 364 2.31 -4.55 -14.62
N LEU A 365 2.69 -4.75 -15.88
CA LEU A 365 2.78 -6.08 -16.46
C LEU A 365 4.03 -6.77 -15.92
N PRO A 366 4.02 -8.11 -15.80
CA PRO A 366 5.26 -8.85 -15.55
C PRO A 366 6.25 -8.45 -16.63
N SER A 367 7.46 -8.04 -16.25
CA SER A 367 8.50 -7.79 -17.24
C SER A 367 8.62 -9.03 -18.14
N SER A 368 8.80 -8.83 -19.44
CA SER A 368 8.94 -9.93 -20.40
C SER A 368 10.10 -10.89 -20.07
N LEU A 369 10.98 -10.51 -19.12
CA LEU A 369 11.94 -11.41 -18.46
C LEU A 369 11.27 -12.53 -17.64
N VAL A 370 10.14 -12.28 -16.98
CA VAL A 370 9.43 -13.29 -16.15
C VAL A 370 8.53 -14.20 -17.01
N ARG A 371 8.12 -13.75 -18.21
CA ARG A 371 7.33 -14.58 -19.16
C ARG A 371 8.10 -15.69 -19.85
N ARG A 372 9.39 -15.84 -19.57
CA ARG A 372 10.16 -17.04 -19.92
C ARG A 372 10.66 -17.74 -18.67
N VAL A 373 9.76 -18.09 -17.72
CA VAL A 373 9.93 -19.44 -17.15
C VAL A 373 9.58 -20.37 -18.30
N PRO A 374 10.57 -21.05 -18.91
CA PRO A 374 10.26 -22.00 -19.94
C PRO A 374 9.29 -22.99 -19.29
N THR A 375 8.17 -23.32 -19.93
CA THR A 375 7.40 -24.51 -19.54
C THR A 375 8.39 -25.66 -19.30
N ILE A 376 8.10 -26.64 -18.44
CA ILE A 376 8.98 -27.82 -18.26
C ILE A 376 9.42 -28.38 -19.62
N HIS A 377 8.55 -28.29 -20.63
CA HIS A 377 8.83 -28.63 -22.02
C HIS A 377 9.87 -27.74 -22.75
N SER A 378 9.94 -26.45 -22.43
CA SER A 378 10.94 -25.51 -22.96
C SER A 378 12.27 -25.59 -22.19
N LEU A 379 12.23 -25.86 -20.88
CA LEU A 379 13.42 -26.25 -20.09
C LEU A 379 13.99 -27.57 -20.62
N PHE A 380 13.11 -28.52 -20.94
CA PHE A 380 13.44 -29.77 -21.63
C PHE A 380 14.11 -29.52 -22.97
N LYS A 381 13.64 -28.57 -23.79
CA LYS A 381 14.30 -28.21 -25.06
C LYS A 381 15.65 -27.52 -24.87
N ILE A 382 15.82 -26.66 -23.86
CA ILE A 382 17.09 -25.98 -23.59
C ILE A 382 18.13 -26.98 -23.08
N VAL A 383 17.77 -27.78 -22.08
CA VAL A 383 18.64 -28.84 -21.53
C VAL A 383 18.94 -29.90 -22.59
N SER A 384 17.94 -30.32 -23.38
CA SER A 384 18.16 -31.30 -24.45
C SER A 384 18.94 -30.73 -25.64
N LYS A 385 18.87 -29.42 -25.92
CA LYS A 385 19.69 -28.77 -26.96
C LYS A 385 21.14 -28.64 -26.52
N GLU A 386 21.38 -28.17 -25.30
CA GLU A 386 22.72 -28.12 -24.69
C GLU A 386 23.32 -29.53 -24.61
N LEU A 387 22.55 -30.55 -24.18
CA LEU A 387 23.01 -31.94 -24.14
C LEU A 387 23.18 -32.58 -25.53
N ASN A 388 22.43 -32.17 -26.55
CA ASN A 388 22.64 -32.63 -27.94
C ASN A 388 23.88 -32.00 -28.58
N GLU A 389 24.27 -30.79 -28.18
CA GLU A 389 25.59 -30.23 -28.55
C GLU A 389 26.75 -31.04 -27.93
N PHE A 390 26.47 -31.86 -26.91
CA PHE A 390 27.35 -32.90 -26.36
C PHE A 390 27.19 -34.28 -27.01
N GLY A 391 26.53 -34.40 -28.18
CA GLY A 391 26.37 -35.68 -28.91
C GLY A 391 27.69 -36.40 -29.28
N GLU A 392 28.84 -35.75 -29.13
CA GLU A 392 30.17 -36.36 -29.22
C GLU A 392 30.58 -37.13 -27.93
N LEU A 393 29.98 -36.83 -26.78
CA LEU A 393 30.34 -37.39 -25.47
C LEU A 393 29.56 -38.67 -25.10
N GLU A 394 28.35 -38.87 -25.64
CA GLU A 394 27.60 -40.15 -25.53
C GLU A 394 28.37 -41.34 -26.11
N ARG A 395 29.28 -41.10 -27.07
CA ARG A 395 30.15 -42.14 -27.63
C ARG A 395 31.36 -42.48 -26.75
N LEU A 396 31.78 -41.58 -25.87
CA LEU A 396 33.00 -41.73 -25.06
C LEU A 396 32.72 -42.27 -23.66
N VAL A 397 31.54 -41.97 -23.10
CA VAL A 397 31.12 -42.44 -21.78
C VAL A 397 29.64 -42.76 -21.89
N GLY A 398 29.25 -44.04 -21.74
CA GLY A 398 27.87 -44.49 -21.91
C GLY A 398 26.91 -43.91 -20.87
N VAL A 399 26.56 -42.64 -21.02
CA VAL A 399 25.69 -41.85 -20.16
C VAL A 399 24.30 -41.81 -20.74
N ARG A 400 23.35 -42.39 -20.02
CA ARG A 400 21.93 -42.28 -20.31
C ARG A 400 21.28 -41.44 -19.23
N VAL A 401 20.72 -40.30 -19.60
CA VAL A 401 20.00 -39.39 -18.71
C VAL A 401 18.52 -39.78 -18.67
N GLU A 402 18.06 -40.32 -17.54
CA GLU A 402 16.64 -40.62 -17.31
C GLU A 402 16.06 -39.60 -16.32
N LEU A 403 15.00 -38.91 -16.75
CA LEU A 403 14.22 -37.98 -15.95
C LEU A 403 12.91 -38.63 -15.53
N SER A 404 12.69 -38.82 -14.23
CA SER A 404 11.43 -39.35 -13.68
C SER A 404 10.66 -38.26 -12.95
N ASN A 405 9.38 -38.10 -13.31
CA ASN A 405 8.43 -37.27 -12.57
C ASN A 405 7.85 -38.10 -11.42
N GLU A 406 8.48 -38.02 -10.24
CA GLU A 406 7.93 -38.65 -9.05
C GLU A 406 7.22 -37.61 -8.17
N PRO A 407 5.97 -37.87 -7.75
CA PRO A 407 5.29 -37.03 -6.77
C PRO A 407 6.02 -37.14 -5.42
N PHE A 408 6.31 -35.99 -4.81
CA PHE A 408 6.94 -35.93 -3.49
C PHE A 408 5.96 -35.31 -2.50
N ASP A 409 5.48 -36.11 -1.54
CA ASP A 409 4.56 -35.63 -0.51
C ASP A 409 5.31 -34.78 0.52
N VAL A 410 4.89 -33.53 0.66
CA VAL A 410 5.30 -32.66 1.76
C VAL A 410 4.07 -32.36 2.60
N LEU A 411 4.17 -32.61 3.91
CA LEU A 411 3.18 -32.19 4.91
C LEU A 411 2.90 -30.68 4.75
N GLY A 412 1.75 -30.32 4.17
CA GLY A 412 1.39 -28.92 3.92
C GLY A 412 0.56 -28.63 2.65
N GLY A 413 0.20 -29.61 1.82
CA GLY A 413 -0.81 -29.41 0.76
C GLY A 413 -0.33 -28.70 -0.50
N HIS A 414 0.99 -28.56 -0.71
CA HIS A 414 1.56 -28.08 -1.98
C HIS A 414 2.27 -29.23 -2.70
N SER A 415 1.85 -29.55 -3.92
CA SER A 415 2.52 -30.52 -4.79
C SER A 415 3.82 -29.90 -5.32
N VAL A 416 4.97 -30.47 -4.97
CA VAL A 416 6.27 -30.12 -5.56
C VAL A 416 6.68 -31.22 -6.54
N GLN A 417 7.08 -30.84 -7.75
CA GLN A 417 7.61 -31.78 -8.75
C GLN A 417 9.12 -31.95 -8.56
N ARG A 418 9.57 -33.19 -8.53
CA ARG A 418 10.99 -33.55 -8.40
C ARG A 418 11.56 -33.89 -9.79
N ILE A 419 12.69 -33.28 -10.14
CA ILE A 419 13.46 -33.66 -11.33
C ILE A 419 14.64 -34.52 -10.85
N VAL A 420 14.66 -35.80 -11.24
CA VAL A 420 15.78 -36.72 -10.95
C VAL A 420 16.60 -36.89 -12.21
N VAL A 421 17.91 -36.64 -12.15
CA VAL A 421 18.84 -36.87 -13.27
C VAL A 421 19.64 -38.13 -12.97
N THR A 422 19.38 -39.24 -13.67
CA THR A 422 20.18 -40.46 -13.52
C THR A 422 21.33 -40.46 -14.51
N VAL A 423 22.57 -40.66 -14.06
CA VAL A 423 23.75 -40.77 -14.94
C VAL A 423 24.26 -42.21 -14.87
N LEU A 424 24.09 -42.96 -15.96
CA LEU A 424 24.66 -44.29 -16.09
C LEU A 424 26.12 -44.18 -16.52
N MET A 425 27.03 -44.93 -15.89
CA MET A 425 28.44 -44.99 -16.26
C MET A 425 28.78 -46.45 -16.56
N ALA A 426 29.66 -46.71 -17.51
CA ALA A 426 30.02 -48.06 -17.97
C ALA A 426 30.58 -48.99 -16.86
N THR A 427 30.95 -48.45 -15.70
CA THR A 427 31.47 -49.19 -14.53
C THR A 427 30.48 -49.31 -13.35
N GLY A 428 29.21 -48.93 -13.52
CA GLY A 428 28.16 -49.09 -12.52
C GLY A 428 27.25 -47.87 -12.37
N VAL A 429 26.02 -48.10 -11.90
CA VAL A 429 24.99 -47.06 -11.75
C VAL A 429 25.26 -46.22 -10.50
N LYS A 430 25.56 -44.92 -10.65
CA LYS A 430 25.50 -43.95 -9.54
C LYS A 430 24.30 -43.02 -9.75
N ARG A 431 23.30 -43.10 -8.86
CA ARG A 431 22.19 -42.13 -8.83
C ARG A 431 22.67 -40.85 -8.17
N VAL A 432 22.69 -39.74 -8.90
CA VAL A 432 22.91 -38.41 -8.32
C VAL A 432 21.53 -37.79 -8.08
N VAL A 433 21.17 -37.65 -6.81
CA VAL A 433 19.90 -37.05 -6.42
C VAL A 433 20.12 -35.55 -6.25
N VAL A 434 19.80 -34.76 -7.27
CA VAL A 434 19.77 -33.29 -7.14
C VAL A 434 18.45 -32.90 -6.46
N ALA A 435 18.41 -33.01 -5.14
CA ALA A 435 17.18 -32.75 -4.39
C ALA A 435 17.42 -31.89 -3.16
N GLN A 436 17.86 -30.64 -3.31
CA GLN A 436 17.63 -29.62 -2.28
C GLN A 436 17.91 -28.17 -2.72
N ALA A 437 17.19 -27.62 -3.69
CA ALA A 437 17.38 -26.19 -4.03
C ALA A 437 16.10 -25.42 -4.43
N LEU A 438 14.91 -26.02 -4.38
CA LEU A 438 13.68 -25.37 -4.87
C LEU A 438 12.84 -24.70 -3.78
N LYS A 439 13.27 -24.70 -2.52
CA LYS A 439 12.48 -24.10 -1.42
C LYS A 439 12.90 -22.67 -1.04
N GLN A 440 14.02 -22.14 -1.56
CA GLN A 440 14.51 -20.82 -1.14
C GLN A 440 15.06 -19.90 -2.24
N LEU A 441 15.02 -20.27 -3.51
CA LEU A 441 15.61 -19.45 -4.58
C LEU A 441 14.55 -19.09 -5.63
N VAL A 442 13.81 -18.03 -5.34
CA VAL A 442 13.12 -17.24 -6.37
C VAL A 442 14.17 -16.35 -7.01
N ASP A 443 15.06 -16.97 -7.80
CA ASP A 443 15.88 -16.28 -8.79
C ASP A 443 16.22 -17.26 -9.92
N VAL A 444 15.46 -17.15 -11.03
CA VAL A 444 15.43 -18.16 -12.09
C VAL A 444 16.59 -17.97 -13.08
N ASP A 445 17.30 -16.84 -13.05
CA ASP A 445 18.41 -16.59 -13.96
C ASP A 445 19.75 -17.17 -13.45
N GLY A 446 19.94 -17.34 -12.13
CA GLY A 446 21.17 -17.92 -11.58
C GLY A 446 21.19 -19.46 -11.53
N THR A 447 20.05 -20.08 -11.26
CA THR A 447 20.01 -21.50 -10.85
C THR A 447 20.23 -22.47 -12.02
N ALA A 448 19.68 -22.18 -13.20
CA ALA A 448 19.90 -23.02 -14.39
C ALA A 448 21.37 -22.97 -14.85
N LEU A 449 22.00 -21.80 -14.76
CA LEU A 449 23.43 -21.61 -15.03
C LEU A 449 24.31 -22.40 -14.06
N VAL A 450 23.98 -22.42 -12.76
CA VAL A 450 24.72 -23.20 -11.75
C VAL A 450 24.68 -24.71 -12.04
N VAL A 451 23.53 -25.25 -12.44
CA VAL A 451 23.40 -26.68 -12.78
C VAL A 451 24.22 -27.05 -14.03
N VAL A 452 24.20 -26.20 -15.06
CA VAL A 452 24.98 -26.43 -16.30
C VAL A 452 26.49 -26.29 -16.05
N GLU A 453 26.91 -25.27 -15.32
CA GLU A 453 28.32 -25.05 -14.92
C GLU A 453 28.86 -26.23 -14.10
N TYR A 454 28.02 -26.79 -13.24
CA TYR A 454 28.39 -27.93 -12.41
C TYR A 454 28.52 -29.22 -13.22
N LEU A 455 27.57 -29.51 -14.12
CA LEU A 455 27.68 -30.64 -15.05
C LEU A 455 28.94 -30.51 -15.90
N ARG A 456 29.29 -29.29 -16.33
CA ARG A 456 30.55 -29.01 -17.04
C ARG A 456 31.78 -29.36 -16.20
N LYS A 457 31.84 -28.95 -14.93
CA LYS A 457 32.95 -29.27 -13.99
C LYS A 457 33.02 -30.77 -13.65
N PHE A 458 31.89 -31.43 -13.51
CA PHE A 458 31.82 -32.87 -13.23
C PHE A 458 32.33 -33.69 -14.41
N MET A 459 31.95 -33.30 -15.64
CA MET A 459 32.34 -33.96 -16.89
C MET A 459 33.81 -33.70 -17.25
N SER A 460 34.34 -32.51 -16.94
CA SER A 460 35.76 -32.16 -17.18
C SER A 460 36.73 -32.71 -16.12
N SER A 461 36.22 -33.28 -15.03
CA SER A 461 37.07 -33.91 -14.01
C SER A 461 37.56 -35.28 -14.50
N GLU A 462 38.87 -35.41 -14.72
CA GLU A 462 39.49 -36.65 -15.23
C GLU A 462 39.66 -37.75 -14.16
N THR A 463 39.53 -37.41 -12.87
CA THR A 463 39.79 -38.35 -11.77
C THR A 463 38.54 -38.66 -10.96
N ALA A 464 38.42 -39.92 -10.51
CA ALA A 464 37.31 -40.36 -9.66
C ALA A 464 37.25 -39.58 -8.33
N GLN A 465 38.41 -39.19 -7.78
CA GLN A 465 38.51 -38.36 -6.58
C GLN A 465 37.98 -36.93 -6.80
N GLY A 466 38.23 -36.32 -7.96
CA GLY A 466 37.70 -35.00 -8.30
C GLY A 466 36.17 -35.00 -8.40
N ARG A 467 35.60 -36.06 -8.98
CA ARG A 467 34.14 -36.25 -9.08
C ARG A 467 33.48 -36.47 -7.71
N ASP A 468 34.08 -37.28 -6.84
CA ASP A 468 33.54 -37.56 -5.50
C ASP A 468 33.73 -36.37 -4.51
N ALA A 469 34.66 -35.45 -4.76
CA ALA A 469 34.80 -34.19 -4.01
C ALA A 469 33.68 -33.21 -4.38
N LEU A 470 33.39 -33.08 -5.68
CA LEU A 470 32.33 -32.22 -6.21
C LEU A 470 30.94 -32.64 -5.66
N VAL A 471 30.66 -33.95 -5.62
CA VAL A 471 29.41 -34.48 -5.07
C VAL A 471 29.24 -34.17 -3.58
N ARG A 472 30.33 -34.14 -2.81
CA ARG A 472 30.30 -33.76 -1.39
C ARG A 472 30.09 -32.26 -1.17
N GLU A 473 30.62 -31.42 -2.06
CA GLU A 473 30.40 -29.97 -2.07
C GLU A 473 28.93 -29.60 -2.29
N ILE A 474 28.19 -30.39 -3.09
CA ILE A 474 26.73 -30.21 -3.28
C ILE A 474 25.90 -30.67 -2.08
N ALA A 475 26.34 -31.72 -1.38
CA ALA A 475 25.54 -32.36 -0.34
C ALA A 475 25.57 -31.63 1.01
N GLY A 476 26.57 -30.76 1.23
CA GLY A 476 26.64 -29.84 2.37
C GLY A 476 25.97 -28.52 2.05
#